data_AF-A0A9N7VBS7-F1
#
_entry.id   AF-A0A9N7VBS7-F1
#
_cell.length_a   1.000
_cell.length_b   1.000
_cell.length_c   1.000
_cell.angle_alpha   90.00
_cell.angle_beta   90.00
_cell.angle_gamma   90.00
#
_symmetry.space_group_name_H-M   'P 1'
#
loop_
_entity.id
_entity.type
_entity.pdbx_description
1 polymer ?
#
loop_
_entity_poly.entity_id
_entity_poly.type
_entity_poly.pdbx_seq_one_letter_code
_entity_poly.pdbx_strand_id
1 'polypeptide(L)'
;MGMSIGVSMIGEGCLNLLEHDEEYTFTLPCAYARSILTVPWVELGGKINISCVKSGYSAVITFQTKPFYGGKLHKVTGEVKHNTTNAVLPVTRKLVRPVEKQGPTESRRLWQHVTESLRQKDIDKATEHKRILEERQRTEERHRAETETTWRTRYFDREGEGWIYHKPLWKNTAFKS
;
A
#
# COMPACT_ATOMS: atom_id res chain seq x y z
N MET A 1 25.19 -12.54 -4.05
CA MET A 1 23.93 -11.86 -3.64
C MET A 1 23.47 -10.88 -4.72
N GLY A 2 23.20 -11.34 -5.95
CA GLY A 2 22.88 -10.45 -7.09
C GLY A 2 21.67 -10.86 -7.93
N MET A 3 20.85 -11.81 -7.46
CA MET A 3 19.72 -12.37 -8.23
C MET A 3 18.36 -11.98 -7.65
N SER A 4 18.32 -11.02 -6.72
CA SER A 4 17.08 -10.60 -6.08
C SER A 4 17.12 -9.11 -5.72
N ILE A 5 15.96 -8.47 -5.76
CA ILE A 5 15.72 -7.13 -5.24
C ILE A 5 14.83 -7.28 -4.01
N GLY A 6 15.25 -6.69 -2.89
CA GLY A 6 14.46 -6.62 -1.66
C GLY A 6 13.88 -5.23 -1.47
N VAL A 7 12.61 -5.17 -1.07
CA VAL A 7 11.89 -3.94 -0.72
C VAL A 7 11.46 -4.05 0.73
N SER A 8 12.02 -3.17 1.57
CA SER A 8 11.59 -3.01 2.95
C SER A 8 10.44 -2.01 3.00
N MET A 9 9.32 -2.41 3.61
CA MET A 9 8.18 -1.51 3.81
C MET A 9 8.37 -0.80 5.15
N ILE A 10 8.53 0.52 5.11
CA ILE A 10 8.76 1.37 6.29
C ILE A 10 7.45 2.04 6.68
N GLY A 11 7.18 2.08 7.98
CA GLY A 11 6.00 2.70 8.58
C GLY A 11 4.99 1.68 9.09
N GLU A 12 3.98 2.20 9.77
CA GLU A 12 2.90 1.44 10.38
C GLU A 12 1.54 1.99 9.93
N GLY A 13 0.55 1.11 9.86
CA GLY A 13 -0.84 1.49 9.68
C GLY A 13 -1.57 1.50 11.02
N CYS A 14 -2.45 2.47 11.22
CA CYS A 14 -3.36 2.52 12.35
C CYS A 14 -4.80 2.29 11.85
N LEU A 15 -5.50 1.35 12.47
CA LEU A 15 -6.91 1.04 12.23
C LEU A 15 -7.71 1.31 13.51
N ASN A 16 -8.69 2.20 13.40
CA ASN A 16 -9.62 2.50 14.49
C ASN A 16 -10.95 1.76 14.26
N LEU A 17 -11.31 0.85 15.16
CA LEU A 17 -12.61 0.18 15.22
C LEU A 17 -13.50 0.92 16.23
N LEU A 18 -14.28 1.88 15.72
CA LEU A 18 -15.03 2.83 16.56
C LEU A 18 -16.09 2.13 17.43
N GLU A 19 -16.76 1.11 16.90
CA GLU A 19 -17.82 0.35 17.62
C GLU A 19 -17.29 -0.37 18.87
N HIS A 20 -15.99 -0.65 18.92
CA HIS A 20 -15.34 -1.31 20.06
C HIS A 20 -14.42 -0.38 20.83
N ASP A 21 -14.30 0.88 20.40
CA ASP A 21 -13.32 1.84 20.89
C ASP A 21 -11.90 1.21 20.95
N GLU A 22 -11.52 0.52 19.87
CA GLU A 22 -10.24 -0.16 19.73
C GLU A 22 -9.38 0.48 18.64
N GLU A 23 -8.08 0.62 18.93
CA GLU A 23 -7.08 1.03 17.96
C GLU A 23 -6.06 -0.09 17.75
N TYR A 24 -5.84 -0.45 16.49
CA TYR A 24 -4.90 -1.47 16.07
C TYR A 24 -3.75 -0.84 15.29
N THR A 25 -2.52 -1.15 15.67
CA THR A 25 -1.34 -0.83 14.90
C THR A 25 -0.86 -2.07 14.15
N PHE A 26 -0.38 -1.90 12.93
CA PHE A 26 0.16 -3.00 12.14
C PHE A 26 1.29 -2.59 11.19
N THR A 27 2.24 -3.51 11.00
CA THR A 27 3.32 -3.35 10.02
C THR A 27 2.99 -3.99 8.68
N LEU A 28 3.80 -3.70 7.66
CA LEU A 28 3.68 -4.27 6.32
C LEU A 28 4.80 -5.29 6.05
N PRO A 29 4.52 -6.37 5.31
CA PRO A 29 5.54 -7.35 4.98
C PRO A 29 6.53 -6.78 3.97
N CYS A 30 7.77 -7.28 3.98
CA CYS A 30 8.74 -6.99 2.93
C CYS A 30 8.32 -7.69 1.63
N ALA A 31 8.74 -7.13 0.50
CA ALA A 31 8.57 -7.75 -0.81
C ALA A 31 9.93 -8.08 -1.45
N TYR A 32 9.99 -9.19 -2.18
CA TYR A 32 11.19 -9.63 -2.86
C TYR A 32 10.87 -9.95 -4.31
N ALA A 33 11.58 -9.34 -5.25
CA ALA A 33 11.63 -9.80 -6.63
C ALA A 33 12.82 -10.76 -6.76
N ARG A 34 12.54 -12.01 -7.12
CA ARG A 34 13.53 -13.08 -7.27
C ARG A 34 13.82 -13.35 -8.73
N SER A 35 14.97 -13.96 -9.01
CA SER A 35 15.36 -14.43 -10.35
C SER A 35 15.23 -13.36 -11.43
N ILE A 36 15.67 -12.14 -11.09
CA ILE A 36 15.55 -10.95 -11.93
C ILE A 36 16.32 -11.03 -13.27
N LEU A 37 17.25 -11.99 -13.40
CA LEU A 37 18.01 -12.26 -14.62
C LEU A 37 17.46 -13.43 -15.44
N THR A 38 16.41 -14.12 -14.96
CA THR A 38 15.78 -15.26 -15.65
C THR A 38 14.27 -15.06 -15.71
N VAL A 39 13.49 -15.89 -15.00
CA VAL A 39 12.02 -15.75 -14.91
C VAL A 39 11.71 -15.14 -13.55
N PRO A 40 11.38 -13.83 -13.49
CA PRO A 40 11.16 -13.17 -12.23
C PRO A 40 9.83 -13.59 -11.59
N TRP A 41 9.83 -13.69 -10.26
CA TRP A 41 8.60 -13.75 -9.47
C TRP A 41 8.71 -12.84 -8.25
N VAL A 42 7.56 -12.41 -7.74
CA VAL A 42 7.47 -11.61 -6.52
C VAL A 42 7.04 -12.53 -5.38
N GLU A 43 7.59 -12.33 -4.19
CA GLU A 43 7.10 -12.95 -2.96
C GLU A 43 7.07 -11.93 -1.82
N LEU A 44 6.12 -12.09 -0.91
CA LEU A 44 6.11 -11.37 0.35
C LEU A 44 6.87 -12.20 1.39
N GLY A 45 7.55 -11.52 2.30
CA GLY A 45 8.32 -12.16 3.35
C GLY A 45 8.33 -11.36 4.64
N GLY A 46 8.59 -12.08 5.72
CA GLY A 46 8.73 -11.50 7.05
C GLY A 46 7.50 -11.72 7.93
N LYS A 47 7.59 -11.21 9.16
CA LYS A 47 6.53 -11.27 10.16
C LYS A 47 5.94 -9.88 10.32
N ILE A 48 4.62 -9.79 10.24
CA ILE A 48 3.89 -8.58 10.64
C ILE A 48 3.17 -8.85 11.95
N ASN A 49 3.07 -7.81 12.76
CA ASN A 49 2.30 -7.82 13.98
C ASN A 49 1.09 -6.90 13.79
N ILE A 50 -0.05 -7.34 14.30
CA ILE A 50 -1.26 -6.53 14.44
C ILE A 50 -1.59 -6.56 15.91
N SER A 51 -1.75 -5.40 16.56
CA SER A 51 -1.99 -5.36 17.99
C SER A 51 -2.87 -4.19 18.41
N CYS A 52 -3.77 -4.44 19.36
CA CYS A 52 -4.49 -3.41 20.10
C CYS A 52 -3.95 -3.35 21.53
N VAL A 53 -3.42 -2.20 21.94
CA VAL A 53 -2.90 -2.01 23.31
C VAL A 53 -4.02 -2.07 24.35
N LYS A 54 -5.19 -1.54 24.00
CA LYS A 54 -6.32 -1.38 24.92
C LYS A 54 -6.97 -2.71 25.29
N SER A 55 -7.27 -3.56 24.30
CA SER A 55 -7.87 -4.88 24.55
C SER A 55 -6.84 -6.00 24.73
N GLY A 56 -5.58 -5.75 24.39
CA GLY A 56 -4.51 -6.76 24.43
C GLY A 56 -4.57 -7.76 23.27
N TYR A 57 -5.54 -7.63 22.36
CA TYR A 57 -5.63 -8.49 21.18
C TYR A 57 -4.41 -8.32 20.29
N SER A 58 -3.86 -9.45 19.85
CA SER A 58 -2.74 -9.46 18.94
C SER A 58 -2.81 -10.63 17.98
N ALA A 59 -2.33 -10.38 16.77
CA ALA A 59 -2.13 -11.40 15.75
C ALA A 59 -0.74 -11.23 15.13
N VAL A 60 -0.07 -12.35 14.90
CA VAL A 60 1.19 -12.40 14.15
C VAL A 60 0.92 -13.10 12.84
N ILE A 61 1.20 -12.42 11.72
CA ILE A 61 1.10 -13.02 10.39
C ILE A 61 2.50 -13.18 9.83
N THR A 62 2.85 -14.39 9.44
CA THR A 62 4.14 -14.73 8.84
C THR A 62 3.96 -15.02 7.36
N PHE A 63 4.61 -14.21 6.52
CA PHE A 63 4.75 -14.43 5.09
C PHE A 63 6.03 -15.24 4.86
N GLN A 64 5.87 -16.49 4.43
CA GLN A 64 6.97 -17.43 4.26
C GLN A 64 7.51 -17.32 2.83
N THR A 65 8.79 -16.95 2.73
CA THR A 65 9.50 -16.99 1.46
C THR A 65 9.78 -18.44 1.06
N LYS A 66 9.89 -18.68 -0.25
CA LYS A 66 10.16 -20.03 -0.77
C LYS A 66 11.53 -20.52 -0.27
N PRO A 67 11.62 -21.72 0.35
CA PRO A 67 12.89 -22.34 0.68
C PRO A 67 13.73 -22.64 -0.57
N PHE A 68 15.05 -22.74 -0.39
CA PHE A 68 15.96 -23.08 -1.50
C PHE A 68 15.69 -24.47 -2.09
N TYR A 69 15.21 -25.42 -1.29
CA TYR A 69 14.89 -26.79 -1.72
C TYR A 69 13.39 -27.05 -1.63
N GLY A 70 12.71 -26.95 -2.78
CA GLY A 70 11.28 -27.23 -2.87
C GLY A 70 10.39 -26.29 -2.04
N GLY A 71 9.07 -26.49 -2.11
CA GLY A 71 8.09 -25.73 -1.33
C GLY A 71 7.09 -24.93 -2.16
N LYS A 72 5.98 -24.54 -1.50
CA LYS A 72 4.90 -23.74 -2.08
C LYS A 72 5.23 -22.25 -1.96
N LEU A 73 4.98 -21.51 -3.04
CA LEU A 73 5.05 -20.05 -3.05
C LEU A 73 3.88 -19.46 -2.24
N HIS A 74 4.08 -18.24 -1.74
CA HIS A 74 3.04 -17.42 -1.11
C HIS A 74 2.36 -18.06 0.10
N LYS A 75 3.10 -18.86 0.88
CA LYS A 75 2.56 -19.44 2.11
C LYS A 75 2.46 -18.36 3.19
N VAL A 76 1.27 -18.23 3.77
CA VAL A 76 0.98 -17.30 4.86
C VAL A 76 0.44 -18.09 6.04
N THR A 77 0.94 -17.81 7.24
CA THR A 77 0.45 -18.41 8.50
C THR A 77 0.12 -17.31 9.50
N GLY A 78 -0.98 -17.44 10.23
CA GLY A 78 -1.40 -16.48 11.23
C GLY A 78 -1.63 -17.15 12.59
N GLU A 79 -1.18 -16.51 13.65
CA GLU A 79 -1.46 -16.88 15.03
C GLU A 79 -2.18 -15.72 15.70
N VAL A 80 -3.43 -15.94 16.13
CA VAL A 80 -4.26 -14.93 16.80
C VAL A 80 -4.33 -15.29 18.28
N LYS A 81 -3.97 -14.37 19.16
CA LYS A 81 -4.03 -14.54 20.61
C LYS A 81 -5.39 -14.07 21.16
N HIS A 82 -6.47 -14.73 20.72
CA HIS A 82 -7.82 -14.72 21.32
C HIS A 82 -8.69 -15.78 20.61
N ASN A 83 -9.78 -16.23 21.26
CA ASN A 83 -10.60 -17.41 20.93
C ASN A 83 -10.76 -17.79 19.44
N THR A 84 -10.74 -19.11 19.22
CA THR A 84 -10.71 -19.81 17.93
C THR A 84 -12.04 -19.67 17.18
N THR A 85 -12.09 -18.78 16.19
CA THR A 85 -13.09 -18.88 15.12
C THR A 85 -12.38 -19.15 13.79
N ASN A 86 -12.64 -20.32 13.21
CA ASN A 86 -12.18 -20.68 11.86
C ASN A 86 -13.08 -20.02 10.80
N ALA A 87 -13.11 -18.69 10.78
CA ALA A 87 -13.88 -17.92 9.80
C ALA A 87 -12.98 -17.55 8.60
N VAL A 88 -13.33 -18.03 7.41
CA VAL A 88 -12.73 -17.56 6.15
C VAL A 88 -13.57 -16.40 5.63
N LEU A 89 -13.01 -15.19 5.62
CA LEU A 89 -13.71 -14.01 5.09
C LEU A 89 -13.56 -13.94 3.55
N PRO A 90 -14.63 -13.60 2.81
CA PRO A 90 -14.54 -13.40 1.37
C PRO A 90 -13.71 -12.16 1.03
N VAL A 91 -12.94 -12.23 -0.06
CA VAL A 91 -12.16 -11.10 -0.56
C VAL A 91 -13.08 -10.14 -1.32
N THR A 92 -13.34 -8.97 -0.73
CA THR A 92 -14.11 -7.90 -1.38
C THR A 92 -13.21 -7.02 -2.23
N ARG A 93 -13.53 -6.87 -3.52
CA ARG A 93 -12.77 -5.98 -4.41
C ARG A 93 -13.12 -4.52 -4.14
N LYS A 94 -12.11 -3.65 -4.18
CA LYS A 94 -12.29 -2.20 -4.10
C LYS A 94 -13.17 -1.71 -5.27
N LEU A 95 -14.30 -1.07 -4.95
CA LEU A 95 -15.10 -0.34 -5.92
C LEU A 95 -14.46 1.03 -6.19
N VAL A 96 -14.36 1.39 -7.47
CA VAL A 96 -13.78 2.66 -7.90
C VAL A 96 -14.69 3.26 -8.96
N ARG A 97 -14.95 4.56 -8.85
CA ARG A 97 -15.80 5.29 -9.80
C ARG A 97 -15.25 5.22 -11.25
N PRO A 98 -16.12 5.35 -12.25
CA PRO A 98 -15.71 5.42 -13.66
C PRO A 98 -14.67 6.51 -13.92
N VAL A 99 -13.77 6.31 -14.88
CA VAL A 99 -12.61 7.19 -15.14
C VAL A 99 -13.05 8.60 -15.53
N GLU A 100 -14.14 8.71 -16.26
CA GLU A 100 -14.75 9.97 -16.73
C GLU A 100 -15.19 10.83 -15.55
N LYS A 101 -15.58 10.17 -14.46
CA LYS A 101 -15.95 10.85 -13.23
C LYS A 101 -14.74 11.24 -12.40
N GLN A 102 -13.56 10.66 -12.57
CA GLN A 102 -12.37 10.91 -11.73
C GLN A 102 -11.72 12.26 -12.01
N GLY A 103 -11.13 12.89 -11.00
CA GLY A 103 -10.32 14.10 -11.13
C GLY A 103 -9.00 13.85 -11.87
N PRO A 104 -8.34 14.90 -12.38
CA PRO A 104 -7.19 14.77 -13.27
C PRO A 104 -5.96 14.09 -12.65
N THR A 105 -5.82 14.14 -11.32
CA THR A 105 -4.69 13.54 -10.58
C THR A 105 -5.05 12.22 -9.89
N GLU A 106 -6.27 11.69 -10.10
CA GLU A 106 -6.63 10.37 -9.59
C GLU A 106 -5.99 9.26 -10.42
N SER A 107 -5.45 8.24 -9.75
CA SER A 107 -4.48 7.32 -10.35
C SER A 107 -4.96 6.63 -11.63
N ARG A 108 -6.21 6.15 -11.70
CA ARG A 108 -6.69 5.47 -12.92
C ARG A 108 -6.80 6.43 -14.11
N ARG A 109 -7.22 7.68 -13.88
CA ARG A 109 -7.27 8.71 -14.93
C ARG A 109 -5.88 9.20 -15.30
N LEU A 110 -5.04 9.50 -14.31
CA LEU A 110 -3.68 10.01 -14.52
C LEU A 110 -2.81 9.02 -15.32
N TRP A 111 -2.90 7.73 -15.01
CA TRP A 111 -2.09 6.67 -15.64
C TRP A 111 -2.81 5.93 -16.78
N GLN A 112 -3.96 6.43 -17.26
CA GLN A 112 -4.81 5.69 -18.20
C GLN A 112 -4.07 5.31 -19.50
N HIS A 113 -3.31 6.23 -20.08
CA HIS A 113 -2.65 6.02 -21.37
C HIS A 113 -1.45 5.08 -21.27
N VAL A 114 -0.71 5.14 -20.15
CA VAL A 114 0.35 4.17 -19.84
C VAL A 114 -0.26 2.77 -19.69
N THR A 115 -1.32 2.66 -18.90
CA THR A 115 -1.98 1.37 -18.62
C THR A 115 -2.59 0.75 -19.88
N GLU A 116 -3.22 1.56 -20.73
CA GLU A 116 -3.80 1.09 -21.99
C GLU A 116 -2.71 0.62 -22.97
N SER A 117 -1.62 1.36 -23.09
CA SER A 117 -0.49 0.98 -23.96
C SER A 117 0.17 -0.32 -23.48
N LEU A 118 0.37 -0.48 -22.17
CA LEU A 118 0.85 -1.73 -21.57
C LEU A 118 -0.10 -2.91 -21.84
N ARG A 119 -1.42 -2.70 -21.76
CA ARG A 119 -2.42 -3.72 -22.08
C ARG A 119 -2.34 -4.14 -23.55
N GLN A 120 -2.06 -3.19 -24.44
CA GLN A 120 -1.84 -3.43 -25.87
C GLN A 120 -0.44 -3.99 -26.18
N LYS A 121 0.42 -4.15 -25.17
CA LYS A 121 1.84 -4.54 -25.30
C LYS A 121 2.68 -3.57 -26.14
N ASP A 122 2.24 -2.33 -26.27
CA ASP A 122 2.98 -1.24 -26.93
C ASP A 122 3.88 -0.54 -25.90
N ILE A 123 5.12 -1.05 -25.80
CA ILE A 123 6.09 -0.62 -24.78
C ILE A 123 6.65 0.77 -25.07
N ASP A 124 6.87 1.11 -26.33
CA ASP A 124 7.41 2.41 -26.73
C ASP A 124 6.42 3.51 -26.37
N LYS A 125 5.14 3.31 -26.71
CA LYS A 125 4.08 4.26 -26.37
C LYS A 125 3.84 4.36 -24.87
N ALA A 126 3.90 3.23 -24.14
CA ALA A 126 3.80 3.25 -22.68
C ALA A 126 4.94 4.07 -22.04
N THR A 127 6.16 3.90 -22.57
CA THR A 127 7.35 4.62 -22.11
C THR A 127 7.22 6.12 -22.37
N GLU A 128 6.75 6.51 -23.55
CA GLU A 128 6.53 7.91 -23.88
C GLU A 128 5.46 8.57 -23.01
N HIS A 129 4.32 7.91 -22.81
CA HIS A 129 3.29 8.41 -21.90
C HIS A 129 3.78 8.53 -20.46
N LYS A 130 4.59 7.57 -19.98
CA LYS A 130 5.23 7.63 -18.66
C LYS A 130 6.19 8.82 -18.57
N ARG A 131 7.04 9.01 -19.58
CA ARG A 131 8.00 10.12 -19.66
C ARG A 131 7.31 11.48 -19.58
N ILE A 132 6.21 11.66 -20.32
CA ILE A 132 5.43 12.91 -20.30
C ILE A 132 4.89 13.21 -18.89
N LEU A 133 4.35 12.20 -18.20
CA LEU A 133 3.82 12.36 -16.84
C LEU A 133 4.93 12.70 -15.83
N GLU A 134 6.06 12.01 -15.90
CA GLU A 134 7.20 12.21 -15.00
C GLU A 134 7.87 13.57 -15.24
N GLU A 135 8.03 13.99 -16.51
CA GLU A 135 8.61 15.30 -16.82
C GLU A 135 7.74 16.44 -16.30
N ARG A 136 6.41 16.32 -16.45
CA ARG A 136 5.48 17.28 -15.86
C ARG A 136 5.66 17.39 -14.35
N GLN A 137 5.77 16.27 -13.63
CA GLN A 137 6.01 16.29 -12.18
C GLN A 137 7.35 16.96 -11.84
N ARG A 138 8.42 16.64 -12.58
CA ARG A 138 9.74 17.27 -12.40
C ARG A 138 9.74 18.78 -12.68
N THR A 139 8.96 19.25 -13.64
CA THR A 139 8.83 20.70 -13.93
C THR A 139 8.05 21.39 -12.82
N GLU A 140 6.95 20.79 -12.35
CA GLU A 140 6.17 21.34 -11.23
C GLU A 140 6.99 21.40 -9.94
N GLU A 141 7.83 20.39 -9.67
CA GLU A 141 8.75 20.37 -8.53
C GLU A 141 9.86 21.44 -8.65
N ARG A 142 10.48 21.58 -9.84
CA ARG A 142 11.46 22.65 -10.10
C ARG A 142 10.85 24.03 -9.87
N HIS A 143 9.66 24.27 -10.42
CA HIS A 143 8.98 25.54 -10.23
C HIS A 143 8.71 25.84 -8.74
N ARG A 144 8.27 24.84 -7.96
CA ARG A 144 8.07 25.00 -6.50
C ARG A 144 9.37 25.32 -5.77
N ALA A 145 10.47 24.68 -6.15
CA ALA A 145 11.78 24.95 -5.56
C ALA A 145 12.26 26.38 -5.89
N GLU A 146 12.10 26.81 -7.14
CA GLU A 146 12.46 28.17 -7.60
C GLU A 146 11.61 29.26 -6.93
N THR A 147 10.34 28.99 -6.64
CA THR A 147 9.45 29.94 -5.98
C THR A 147 9.38 29.76 -4.46
N GLU A 148 10.23 28.91 -3.88
CA GLU A 148 10.22 28.55 -2.45
C GLU A 148 8.82 28.13 -1.93
N THR A 149 7.98 27.61 -2.81
CA THR A 149 6.61 27.23 -2.49
C THR A 149 6.60 25.84 -1.88
N THR A 150 6.14 25.73 -0.64
CA THR A 150 6.05 24.44 0.07
C THR A 150 4.99 23.54 -0.59
N TRP A 151 5.32 22.26 -0.78
CA TRP A 151 4.34 21.27 -1.19
C TRP A 151 3.34 21.01 -0.07
N ARG A 152 2.06 21.28 -0.33
CA ARG A 152 0.96 20.96 0.59
C ARG A 152 0.22 19.73 0.09
N THR A 153 0.13 18.70 0.93
CA THR A 153 -0.66 17.52 0.54
C THR A 153 -2.15 17.85 0.54
N ARG A 154 -2.90 17.14 -0.31
CA ARG A 154 -4.33 17.43 -0.53
C ARG A 154 -5.25 16.95 0.58
N TYR A 155 -4.86 15.88 1.29
CA TYR A 155 -5.76 15.12 2.17
C TYR A 155 -5.17 14.77 3.53
N PHE A 156 -3.87 14.98 3.73
CA PHE A 156 -3.18 14.56 4.93
C PHE A 156 -2.36 15.71 5.53
N ASP A 157 -2.34 15.78 6.86
CA ASP A 157 -1.43 16.65 7.59
C ASP A 157 -0.35 15.79 8.24
N ARG A 158 0.86 16.34 8.34
CA ARG A 158 1.97 15.68 9.02
C ARG A 158 1.82 15.87 10.53
N GLU A 159 1.85 14.78 11.29
CA GLU A 159 1.78 14.80 12.75
C GLU A 159 2.90 13.90 13.30
N GLY A 160 3.93 14.52 13.88
CA GLY A 160 5.18 13.84 14.23
C GLY A 160 5.84 13.20 13.00
N GLU A 161 6.08 11.89 13.08
CA GLU A 161 6.60 11.06 11.97
C GLU A 161 5.50 10.48 11.08
N GLY A 162 4.23 10.71 11.42
CA GLY A 162 3.06 10.15 10.75
C GLY A 162 2.29 11.13 9.87
N TRP A 163 1.25 10.60 9.22
CA TRP A 163 0.30 11.36 8.39
C TRP A 163 -1.12 11.05 8.82
N ILE A 164 -1.89 12.10 9.17
CA ILE A 164 -3.29 11.96 9.56
C ILE A 164 -4.19 12.54 8.47
N TYR A 165 -5.21 11.77 8.10
CA TYR A 165 -6.23 12.22 7.14
C TYR A 165 -7.00 13.41 7.71
N HIS A 166 -7.33 14.41 6.88
CA HIS A 166 -8.00 15.65 7.32
C HIS A 166 -9.35 15.44 8.01
N LYS A 167 -10.07 14.37 7.66
CA LYS A 167 -11.42 14.07 8.20
C LYS A 167 -11.48 12.63 8.73
N PRO A 168 -10.71 12.30 9.78
CA PRO A 168 -10.71 10.93 10.28
C PRO A 168 -12.02 10.65 11.01
N LEU A 169 -12.50 9.40 10.93
CA LEU A 169 -13.83 9.03 11.41
C LEU A 169 -13.98 9.19 12.93
N TRP A 170 -12.91 8.97 13.71
CA TRP A 170 -12.92 9.13 15.18
C TRP A 170 -13.08 10.59 15.66
N LYS A 171 -12.84 11.58 14.77
CA LYS A 171 -13.11 12.99 15.07
C LYS A 171 -14.58 13.37 14.80
N ASN A 172 -15.34 12.53 14.08
CA ASN A 172 -16.74 12.80 13.80
C ASN A 172 -17.61 12.34 14.98
N THR A 173 -18.29 13.29 15.62
CA THR A 173 -19.15 13.07 16.79
C THR A 173 -20.33 12.12 16.52
N ALA A 174 -20.72 11.95 15.25
CA ALA A 174 -21.78 11.02 14.85
C ALA A 174 -21.45 9.54 15.14
N PHE A 175 -20.18 9.19 15.36
CA PHE A 175 -19.73 7.82 15.63
C PHE A 175 -19.31 7.60 17.11
N LYS A 176 -19.63 8.53 18.01
CA LYS A 176 -19.32 8.46 19.45
C LYS A 176 -20.52 8.06 20.33
N SER A 177 -21.55 7.44 19.76
CA SER A 177 -22.77 7.04 20.47
C SER A 177 -22.63 5.69 21.16
#